data_AF-A0A5U8XK88-F1
#
_entry.id   AF-A0A5U8XK88-F1
#
_cell.length_a   1.000
_cell.length_b   1.000
_cell.length_c   1.000
_cell.angle_alpha   90.00
_cell.angle_beta   90.00
_cell.angle_gamma   90.00
#
_symmetry.space_group_name_H-M   'P 1'
#
loop_
_entity.id
_entity.type
_entity.pdbx_description
1 polymer ?
#
loop_
_entity_poly.entity_id
_entity_poly.type
_entity_poly.pdbx_seq_one_letter_code
_entity_poly.pdbx_strand_id
1 'polypeptide(L)'
;MILESLLRITRARFKESGKLPAHVTIRRHGFERKYHITTIVAIASRIAGKKRTIGVSDEQNAACMIRIASREMYKYRKQSPVACWALRDVEKTPLPAAARVIDLREDYCNVEGLVLDRLMRVINADQSGECSQQHGVAAVQKLLETDIIIVNTPLESARMQDYLARRVLKPVVVTGEEIAGYYDAPVTKGEWSKPTVAYG
;
A
#
# COMPACT_ATOMS: atom_id res chain seq x y z
N MET A 1 5.19 4.86 -3.58
CA MET A 1 3.82 4.76 -3.07
C MET A 1 2.81 5.58 -3.88
N ILE A 2 1.75 4.94 -4.37
CA ILE A 2 0.63 5.57 -5.11
C ILE A 2 -0.14 6.55 -4.22
N LEU A 3 -0.43 6.18 -2.98
CA LEU A 3 -1.20 6.99 -2.04
C LEU A 3 -0.61 8.41 -1.87
N GLU A 4 0.67 8.51 -1.55
CA GLU A 4 1.40 9.76 -1.37
C GLU A 4 1.51 10.54 -2.69
N SER A 5 1.60 9.83 -3.82
CA SER A 5 1.61 10.44 -5.15
C SER A 5 0.28 11.12 -5.48
N LEU A 6 -0.85 10.47 -5.16
CA LEU A 6 -2.18 11.06 -5.33
C LEU A 6 -2.32 12.35 -4.53
N LEU A 7 -1.93 12.33 -3.25
CA LEU A 7 -2.00 13.50 -2.38
C LEU A 7 -1.08 14.63 -2.88
N ARG A 8 0.15 14.30 -3.28
CA ARG A 8 1.14 15.28 -3.75
C ARG A 8 0.72 15.92 -5.07
N ILE A 9 0.33 15.12 -6.06
CA ILE A 9 -0.10 15.62 -7.39
C ILE A 9 -1.34 16.50 -7.24
N THR A 10 -2.34 16.04 -6.49
CA THR A 10 -3.59 16.81 -6.32
C THR A 10 -3.33 18.14 -5.62
N ARG A 11 -2.50 18.13 -4.57
CA ARG A 11 -2.10 19.36 -3.85
C ARG A 11 -1.29 20.31 -4.73
N ALA A 12 -0.36 19.80 -5.53
CA ALA A 12 0.44 20.62 -6.44
C ALA A 12 -0.46 21.32 -7.47
N ARG A 13 -1.36 20.56 -8.12
CA ARG A 13 -2.33 21.11 -9.06
C ARG A 13 -3.20 22.19 -8.44
N PHE A 14 -3.72 21.96 -7.23
CA PHE A 14 -4.52 22.96 -6.52
C PHE A 14 -3.74 24.25 -6.24
N LYS A 15 -2.47 24.14 -5.85
CA LYS A 15 -1.62 25.32 -5.61
C LYS A 15 -1.36 26.13 -6.89
N GLU A 16 -1.26 25.46 -8.03
CA GLU A 16 -0.98 26.08 -9.33
C GLU A 16 -2.22 26.76 -9.91
N SER A 17 -3.38 26.09 -9.88
CA SER A 17 -4.60 26.55 -10.57
C SER A 17 -5.67 27.14 -9.66
N GLY A 18 -5.54 27.00 -8.33
CA GLY A 18 -6.60 27.32 -7.38
C GLY A 18 -7.81 26.38 -7.44
N LYS A 19 -7.77 25.33 -8.26
CA LYS A 19 -8.89 24.39 -8.48
C LYS A 19 -8.45 22.94 -8.33
N LEU A 20 -9.32 22.11 -7.77
CA LEU A 20 -9.06 20.67 -7.68
C LEU A 20 -9.22 20.01 -9.05
N PRO A 21 -8.28 19.17 -9.49
CA PRO A 21 -8.44 18.44 -10.73
C PRO A 21 -9.58 17.43 -10.59
N ALA A 22 -10.47 17.31 -11.59
CA ALA A 22 -11.55 16.32 -11.56
C ALA A 22 -11.02 14.89 -11.43
N HIS A 23 -9.85 14.62 -12.01
CA HIS A 23 -9.20 13.32 -11.98
C HIS A 23 -7.69 13.44 -11.86
N VAL A 24 -7.07 12.42 -11.25
CA VAL A 24 -5.62 12.19 -11.28
C VAL A 24 -5.36 10.81 -11.87
N THR A 25 -4.49 10.75 -12.87
CA THR A 25 -4.07 9.49 -13.49
C THR A 25 -2.68 9.11 -12.99
N ILE A 26 -2.54 7.86 -12.54
CA ILE A 26 -1.25 7.27 -12.17
C ILE A 26 -0.85 6.29 -13.27
N ARG A 27 0.34 6.47 -13.85
CA ARG A 27 0.95 5.58 -14.85
C ARG A 27 2.35 5.20 -14.39
N ARG A 28 2.62 3.91 -14.16
CA ARG A 28 3.94 3.38 -13.74
C ARG A 28 4.09 1.92 -14.15
N HIS A 29 5.20 1.56 -14.79
CA HIS A 29 5.58 0.16 -15.06
C HIS A 29 4.43 -0.70 -15.66
N GLY A 30 3.69 -0.17 -16.64
CA GLY A 30 2.55 -0.85 -17.28
C GLY A 30 1.23 -0.80 -16.48
N PHE A 31 1.24 -0.27 -15.25
CA PHE A 31 0.02 0.01 -14.49
C PHE A 31 -0.54 1.39 -14.85
N GLU A 32 -1.83 1.46 -15.17
CA GLU A 32 -2.58 2.71 -15.35
C GLU A 32 -3.87 2.71 -14.53
N ARG A 33 -4.08 3.76 -13.73
CA ARG A 33 -5.34 3.98 -13.03
C ARG A 33 -5.71 5.45 -12.94
N LYS A 34 -6.98 5.74 -13.28
CA LYS A 34 -7.62 7.05 -13.11
C LYS A 34 -8.40 7.09 -11.80
N TYR A 35 -8.15 8.11 -10.98
CA TYR A 35 -8.85 8.35 -9.71
C TYR A 35 -9.68 9.61 -9.82
N HIS A 36 -10.97 9.52 -9.50
CA HIS A 36 -11.83 10.69 -9.38
C HIS A 36 -11.47 11.48 -8.11
N ILE A 37 -11.61 12.80 -8.14
CA ILE A 37 -11.28 13.67 -7.01
C ILE A 37 -12.03 13.30 -5.74
N THR A 38 -13.30 12.89 -5.85
CA THR A 38 -14.10 12.42 -4.71
C THR A 38 -13.45 11.22 -4.01
N THR A 39 -12.86 10.29 -4.76
CA THR A 39 -12.11 9.15 -4.20
C THR A 39 -10.86 9.62 -3.47
N ILE A 40 -10.12 10.57 -4.04
CA ILE A 40 -8.89 11.11 -3.43
C ILE A 40 -9.23 11.86 -2.14
N VAL A 41 -10.31 12.64 -2.12
CA VAL A 41 -10.78 13.37 -0.94
C VAL A 41 -11.34 12.42 0.12
N ALA A 42 -12.01 11.33 -0.26
CA ALA A 42 -12.42 10.28 0.67
C ALA A 42 -11.22 9.62 1.36
N ILE A 43 -10.20 9.27 0.59
CA ILE A 43 -8.93 8.74 1.12
C ILE A 43 -8.29 9.76 2.07
N ALA A 44 -8.15 11.02 1.64
CA ALA A 44 -7.56 12.08 2.46
C ALA A 44 -8.34 12.30 3.77
N SER A 45 -9.67 12.31 3.72
CA SER A 45 -10.54 12.48 4.90
C SER A 45 -10.30 11.37 5.92
N ARG A 46 -10.19 10.11 5.45
CA ARG A 46 -9.90 8.96 6.33
C ARG A 46 -8.51 9.05 6.96
N ILE A 47 -7.49 9.44 6.19
CA ILE A 47 -6.13 9.65 6.73
C ILE A 47 -6.12 10.76 7.78
N ALA A 48 -6.87 11.83 7.54
CA ALA A 48 -7.01 12.96 8.46
C ALA A 48 -7.89 12.65 9.70
N GLY A 49 -8.33 11.39 9.89
CA GLY A 49 -9.11 10.97 11.05
C GLY A 49 -10.55 11.46 11.05
N LYS A 50 -11.10 11.88 9.91
CA LYS A 50 -12.50 12.33 9.83
C LYS A 50 -13.45 11.13 9.79
N LYS A 51 -14.50 11.17 10.61
CA LYS A 51 -15.58 10.16 10.64
C LYS A 51 -16.40 10.13 9.35
N ARG A 52 -16.51 11.28 8.66
CA ARG A 52 -17.25 11.43 7.40
C ARG A 52 -16.33 12.00 6.34
N THR A 53 -16.51 11.54 5.11
CA THR A 53 -15.84 12.11 3.93
C THR A 53 -16.32 13.54 3.74
N ILE A 54 -15.39 14.47 3.60
CA ILE A 54 -15.72 15.84 3.20
C ILE A 54 -16.09 15.82 1.70
N GLY A 55 -17.18 16.50 1.34
CA GLY A 55 -17.58 16.66 -0.05
C GLY A 55 -16.56 17.48 -0.85
N VAL A 56 -16.68 17.44 -2.17
CA VAL A 56 -15.82 18.21 -3.09
C VAL A 56 -16.42 19.54 -3.52
N SER A 57 -17.63 19.87 -3.05
CA SER A 57 -18.32 21.14 -3.37
C SER A 57 -17.60 22.36 -2.80
N ASP A 58 -17.00 22.22 -1.62
CA ASP A 58 -16.06 23.19 -1.06
C ASP A 58 -14.63 22.76 -1.37
N GLU A 59 -14.11 23.21 -2.51
CA GLU A 59 -12.78 22.85 -3.00
C GLU A 59 -11.66 23.27 -2.03
N GLN A 60 -11.84 24.39 -1.33
CA GLN A 60 -10.85 24.89 -0.38
C GLN A 60 -10.75 23.98 0.85
N ASN A 61 -11.89 23.53 1.37
CA ASN A 61 -11.94 22.57 2.47
C ASN A 61 -11.41 21.19 2.03
N ALA A 62 -11.79 20.72 0.84
CA ALA A 62 -11.26 19.48 0.27
C ALA A 62 -9.73 19.54 0.07
N ALA A 63 -9.19 20.64 -0.45
CA ALA A 63 -7.76 20.87 -0.57
C ALA A 63 -7.07 20.92 0.80
N CYS A 64 -7.72 21.50 1.81
CA CYS A 64 -7.23 21.48 3.19
C CYS A 64 -7.10 20.04 3.73
N MET A 65 -8.08 19.17 3.46
CA MET A 65 -8.01 17.75 3.86
C MET A 65 -6.85 17.02 3.18
N ILE A 66 -6.64 17.24 1.88
CA ILE A 66 -5.51 16.64 1.15
C ILE A 66 -4.18 17.09 1.75
N ARG A 67 -4.06 18.37 2.14
CA ARG A 67 -2.87 18.90 2.82
C ARG A 67 -2.65 18.25 4.19
N ILE A 68 -3.70 18.10 5.01
CA ILE A 68 -3.61 17.43 6.32
C ILE A 68 -3.18 15.97 6.13
N ALA A 69 -3.86 15.24 5.23
CA ALA A 69 -3.53 13.85 4.93
C ALA A 69 -2.07 13.67 4.47
N SER A 70 -1.57 14.58 3.63
CA SER A 70 -0.16 14.57 3.19
C SER A 70 0.79 14.70 4.38
N ARG A 71 0.45 15.56 5.34
CA ARG A 71 1.27 15.81 6.54
C ARG A 71 1.24 14.62 7.49
N GLU A 72 0.08 14.01 7.69
CA GLU A 72 -0.07 12.81 8.53
C GLU A 72 0.65 11.60 7.93
N MET A 73 0.58 11.40 6.61
CA MET A 73 1.37 10.36 5.95
C MET A 73 2.87 10.61 6.12
N TYR A 74 3.34 11.85 5.95
CA TYR A 74 4.75 12.17 6.13
C TYR A 74 5.24 11.91 7.57
N LYS A 75 4.45 12.30 8.58
CA LYS A 75 4.74 12.01 10.00
C LYS A 75 4.83 10.50 10.23
N TYR A 76 3.83 9.75 9.75
CA TYR A 76 3.82 8.30 9.86
C TYR A 76 5.06 7.67 9.21
N ARG A 77 5.43 8.10 7.99
CA ARG A 77 6.62 7.61 7.31
C ARG A 77 7.90 7.87 8.10
N LYS A 78 8.06 9.06 8.66
CA LYS A 78 9.24 9.40 9.48
C LYS A 78 9.37 8.55 10.74
N GLN A 79 8.26 8.09 11.30
CA GLN A 79 8.25 7.25 12.50
C GLN A 79 8.30 5.76 12.19
N SER A 80 8.15 5.38 10.92
CA SER A 80 8.12 3.98 10.50
C SER A 80 9.53 3.38 10.55
N PRO A 81 9.69 2.13 11.01
CA PRO A 81 10.98 1.43 10.97
C PRO A 81 11.50 1.23 9.54
N VAL A 82 10.63 1.37 8.53
CA VAL A 82 10.96 1.24 7.11
C VAL A 82 10.88 2.58 6.37
N ALA A 83 11.10 3.70 7.07
CA ALA A 83 11.03 5.05 6.52
C ALA A 83 11.90 5.23 5.26
N CYS A 84 13.12 4.69 5.27
CA CYS A 84 14.08 4.78 4.18
C CYS A 84 13.57 4.15 2.87
N TRP A 85 12.68 3.16 2.96
CA TRP A 85 12.06 2.51 1.80
C TRP A 85 10.91 3.32 1.18
N ALA A 86 10.35 4.28 1.92
CA ALA A 86 9.26 5.12 1.44
C ALA A 86 9.69 6.53 1.02
N LEU A 87 10.78 7.03 1.58
CA LEU A 87 11.26 8.41 1.41
C LEU A 87 12.45 8.43 0.44
N ARG A 88 12.39 9.31 -0.56
CA ARG A 88 13.41 9.39 -1.63
C ARG A 88 14.77 9.91 -1.16
N ASP A 89 14.76 10.77 -0.15
CA ASP A 89 15.95 11.51 0.30
C ASP A 89 16.59 10.87 1.54
N VAL A 90 16.33 9.58 1.77
CA VAL A 90 16.84 8.82 2.91
C VAL A 90 17.62 7.64 2.35
N GLU A 91 18.85 7.47 2.83
CA GLU A 91 19.69 6.34 2.46
C GLU A 91 19.03 5.02 2.88
N LYS A 92 19.05 4.03 1.98
CA LYS A 92 18.49 2.71 2.26
C LYS A 92 19.37 2.01 3.29
N THR A 93 18.72 1.39 4.27
CA THR A 93 19.37 0.64 5.34
C THR A 93 18.80 -0.77 5.39
N PRO A 94 19.53 -1.75 5.94
CA PRO A 94 18.99 -3.08 6.19
C PRO A 94 17.67 -3.04 6.94
N LEU A 95 16.77 -3.97 6.66
CA LEU A 95 15.50 -4.06 7.38
C LEU A 95 15.77 -4.37 8.85
N PRO A 96 15.18 -3.60 9.79
CA PRO A 96 15.27 -3.92 11.21
C PRO A 96 14.69 -5.31 11.50
N ALA A 97 15.28 -6.06 12.42
CA ALA A 97 14.77 -7.39 12.81
C ALA A 97 13.31 -7.38 13.30
N ALA A 98 12.84 -6.24 13.84
CA ALA A 98 11.47 -6.05 14.28
C ALA A 98 10.49 -5.66 13.15
N ALA A 99 10.97 -5.45 11.92
CA ALA A 99 10.11 -5.08 10.80
C ALA A 99 9.17 -6.24 10.44
N ARG A 100 7.88 -5.93 10.31
CA ARG A 100 6.86 -6.94 9.95
C ARG A 100 6.80 -7.03 8.43
N VAL A 101 7.38 -8.10 7.91
CA VAL A 101 7.55 -8.33 6.47
C VAL A 101 6.50 -9.30 5.95
N ILE A 102 5.85 -8.94 4.84
CA ILE A 102 5.19 -9.91 3.95
C ILE A 102 6.09 -10.08 2.74
N ASP A 103 6.53 -11.29 2.46
CA ASP A 103 7.20 -11.64 1.22
C ASP A 103 6.25 -12.48 0.37
N LEU A 104 5.99 -12.03 -0.86
CA LEU A 104 5.11 -12.72 -1.84
C LEU A 104 5.92 -13.34 -2.98
N ARG A 105 7.25 -13.28 -2.92
CA ARG A 105 8.11 -13.95 -3.90
C ARG A 105 8.02 -15.45 -3.68
N GLU A 106 7.91 -16.21 -4.77
CA GLU A 106 7.61 -17.66 -4.72
C GLU A 106 8.54 -18.43 -3.77
N ASP A 107 9.84 -18.17 -3.85
CA ASP A 107 10.83 -18.90 -3.06
C ASP A 107 10.89 -18.49 -1.57
N TYR A 108 10.31 -17.35 -1.22
CA TYR A 108 10.41 -16.71 0.11
C TYR A 108 9.04 -16.45 0.75
N CYS A 109 7.96 -16.94 0.12
CA CYS A 109 6.60 -16.62 0.51
C CYS A 109 6.32 -17.00 1.97
N ASN A 110 5.92 -16.02 2.78
CA ASN A 110 5.73 -16.17 4.24
C ASN A 110 4.29 -15.93 4.71
N VAL A 111 3.34 -15.98 3.78
CA VAL A 111 1.90 -15.87 4.05
C VAL A 111 1.17 -17.05 3.44
N GLU A 112 0.06 -17.45 4.05
CA GLU A 112 -0.72 -18.64 3.65
C GLU A 112 -2.23 -18.40 3.69
N GLY A 113 -2.98 -19.39 3.19
CA GLY A 113 -4.43 -19.44 3.22
C GLY A 113 -5.11 -18.23 2.58
N LEU A 114 -6.21 -17.78 3.19
CA LEU A 114 -7.06 -16.69 2.67
C LEU A 114 -6.30 -15.38 2.41
N VAL A 115 -5.23 -15.13 3.18
CA VAL A 115 -4.39 -13.94 3.01
C VAL A 115 -3.57 -14.08 1.73
N LEU A 116 -2.84 -15.19 1.57
CA LEU A 116 -2.05 -15.46 0.38
C LEU A 116 -2.92 -15.40 -0.88
N ASP A 117 -4.05 -16.13 -0.88
CA ASP A 117 -4.98 -16.17 -2.01
C ASP A 117 -5.42 -14.76 -2.42
N ARG A 118 -5.74 -13.92 -1.42
CA ARG A 118 -6.16 -12.55 -1.69
C ARG A 118 -5.03 -11.69 -2.25
N LEU A 119 -3.83 -11.75 -1.67
CA LEU A 119 -2.71 -10.91 -2.07
C LEU A 119 -2.16 -11.32 -3.45
N MET A 120 -2.09 -12.63 -3.74
CA MET A 120 -1.70 -13.15 -5.06
C MET A 120 -2.65 -12.67 -6.15
N ARG A 121 -3.96 -12.70 -5.90
CA ARG A 121 -4.96 -12.17 -6.84
C ARG A 121 -4.77 -10.68 -7.12
N VAL A 122 -4.44 -9.90 -6.08
CA VAL A 122 -4.16 -8.46 -6.22
C VAL A 122 -2.94 -8.22 -7.12
N ILE A 123 -1.82 -8.89 -6.87
CA ILE A 123 -0.59 -8.65 -7.63
C ILE A 123 -0.66 -9.21 -9.05
N ASN A 124 -1.47 -10.25 -9.28
CA ASN A 124 -1.71 -10.84 -10.60
C ASN A 124 -2.85 -10.14 -11.38
N ALA A 125 -3.57 -9.21 -10.76
CA ALA A 125 -4.80 -8.61 -11.29
C ALA A 125 -5.87 -9.65 -11.67
N ASP A 126 -5.89 -10.77 -10.94
CA ASP A 126 -6.86 -11.83 -11.13
C ASP A 126 -8.21 -11.43 -10.50
N GLN A 127 -9.24 -11.42 -11.34
CA GLN A 127 -10.63 -11.17 -10.96
C GLN A 127 -11.51 -12.41 -11.07
N SER A 128 -10.94 -13.55 -11.50
CA SER A 128 -11.68 -14.80 -11.70
C SER A 128 -11.93 -15.50 -10.36
N GLY A 129 -13.07 -16.18 -10.17
CA GLY A 129 -13.34 -16.99 -8.98
C GLY A 129 -13.86 -16.26 -7.73
N GLU A 130 -14.17 -17.04 -6.69
CA GLU A 130 -14.82 -16.54 -5.47
C GLU A 130 -13.82 -15.88 -4.50
N CYS A 131 -13.79 -14.54 -4.48
CA CYS A 131 -13.17 -13.80 -3.40
C CYS A 131 -14.22 -13.45 -2.34
N SER A 132 -14.39 -14.32 -1.35
CA SER A 132 -15.36 -14.10 -0.26
C SER A 132 -15.00 -12.87 0.59
N GLN A 133 -15.97 -12.37 1.38
CA GLN A 133 -15.72 -11.31 2.36
C GLN A 133 -14.61 -11.68 3.36
N GLN A 134 -14.47 -12.97 3.69
CA GLN A 134 -13.46 -13.47 4.62
C GLN A 134 -12.04 -13.24 4.09
N HIS A 135 -11.80 -13.47 2.79
CA HIS A 135 -10.52 -13.15 2.14
C HIS A 135 -10.16 -11.67 2.30
N GLY A 136 -11.15 -10.79 2.09
CA GLY A 136 -10.98 -9.36 2.24
C GLY A 136 -10.62 -8.95 3.68
N VAL A 137 -11.31 -9.51 4.67
CA VAL A 137 -11.07 -9.23 6.09
C VAL A 137 -9.70 -9.73 6.54
N ALA A 138 -9.37 -10.98 6.25
CA ALA A 138 -8.11 -11.60 6.63
C ALA A 138 -6.91 -10.82 6.05
N ALA A 139 -6.95 -10.48 4.76
CA ALA A 139 -5.90 -9.71 4.13
C ALA A 139 -5.76 -8.30 4.72
N VAL A 140 -6.87 -7.61 5.00
CA VAL A 140 -6.82 -6.27 5.61
C VAL A 140 -6.23 -6.31 7.01
N GLN A 141 -6.62 -7.29 7.85
CA GLN A 141 -6.06 -7.47 9.20
C GLN A 141 -4.54 -7.67 9.14
N LYS A 142 -4.06 -8.60 8.31
CA LYS A 142 -2.62 -8.82 8.14
C LYS A 142 -1.89 -7.56 7.66
N LEU A 143 -2.46 -6.83 6.70
CA LEU A 143 -1.85 -5.62 6.16
C LEU A 143 -1.83 -4.42 7.14
N LEU A 144 -2.72 -4.38 8.13
CA LEU A 144 -2.65 -3.38 9.21
C LEU A 144 -1.44 -3.62 10.13
N GLU A 145 -0.99 -4.87 10.19
CA GLU A 145 0.15 -5.32 10.99
C GLU A 145 1.45 -5.41 10.17
N THR A 146 1.46 -4.92 8.93
CA THR A 146 2.61 -5.06 8.02
C THR A 146 3.31 -3.73 7.85
N ASP A 147 4.64 -3.74 7.87
CA ASP A 147 5.47 -2.57 7.61
C ASP A 147 5.89 -2.52 6.14
N ILE A 148 6.29 -3.67 5.59
CA ILE A 148 6.80 -3.79 4.21
C ILE A 148 6.28 -5.05 3.52
N ILE A 149 6.03 -4.94 2.22
CA ILE A 149 5.59 -6.01 1.32
C ILE A 149 6.62 -6.13 0.20
N ILE A 150 7.11 -7.33 -0.03
CA ILE A 150 8.09 -7.65 -1.07
C ILE A 150 7.38 -8.44 -2.18
N VAL A 151 7.58 -8.02 -3.43
CA VAL A 151 7.02 -8.64 -4.63
C VAL A 151 8.10 -8.88 -5.69
N ASN A 152 7.79 -9.63 -6.75
CA ASN A 152 8.79 -9.92 -7.79
C ASN A 152 8.99 -8.74 -8.73
N THR A 153 7.90 -8.12 -9.19
CA THR A 153 7.97 -7.15 -10.30
C THR A 153 7.49 -5.74 -9.94
N PRO A 154 7.99 -4.69 -10.64
CA PRO A 154 7.47 -3.33 -10.48
C PRO A 154 5.96 -3.20 -10.78
N LEU A 155 5.42 -4.04 -11.68
CA LEU A 155 4.00 -4.07 -12.01
C LEU A 155 3.16 -4.61 -10.84
N GLU A 156 3.59 -5.72 -10.22
CA GLU A 156 2.99 -6.25 -8.99
C GLU A 156 3.03 -5.21 -7.87
N SER A 157 4.15 -4.49 -7.74
CA SER A 157 4.30 -3.42 -6.75
C SER A 157 3.29 -2.31 -6.98
N ALA A 158 3.10 -1.87 -8.24
CA ALA A 158 2.10 -0.86 -8.58
C ALA A 158 0.67 -1.32 -8.27
N ARG A 159 0.33 -2.57 -8.58
CA ARG A 159 -0.99 -3.17 -8.28
C ARG A 159 -1.24 -3.25 -6.77
N MET A 160 -0.26 -3.71 -6.00
CA MET A 160 -0.35 -3.74 -4.54
C MET A 160 -0.49 -2.32 -3.96
N GLN A 161 0.29 -1.35 -4.46
CA GLN A 161 0.17 0.05 -4.02
C GLN A 161 -1.22 0.64 -4.30
N ASP A 162 -1.89 0.30 -5.41
CA ASP A 162 -3.28 0.71 -5.66
C ASP A 162 -4.24 0.07 -4.67
N TYR A 163 -4.08 -1.23 -4.44
CA TYR A 163 -4.89 -1.98 -3.48
C TYR A 163 -4.83 -1.37 -2.07
N LEU A 164 -3.62 -1.01 -1.62
CA LEU A 164 -3.38 -0.34 -0.35
C LEU A 164 -3.97 1.07 -0.33
N ALA A 165 -3.75 1.87 -1.38
CA ALA A 165 -4.20 3.26 -1.45
C ALA A 165 -5.73 3.37 -1.32
N ARG A 166 -6.49 2.52 -2.02
CA ARG A 166 -7.97 2.51 -1.93
C ARG A 166 -8.49 2.13 -0.55
N ARG A 167 -7.71 1.39 0.22
CA ARG A 167 -8.05 0.94 1.58
C ARG A 167 -7.45 1.82 2.66
N VAL A 168 -6.63 2.81 2.29
CA VAL A 168 -5.92 3.68 3.23
C VAL A 168 -4.93 2.89 4.10
N LEU A 169 -4.36 1.83 3.52
CA LEU A 169 -3.34 1.02 4.17
C LEU A 169 -1.96 1.61 3.87
N LYS A 170 -1.06 1.45 4.84
CA LYS A 170 0.22 2.14 4.89
C LYS A 170 1.47 1.27 4.65
N PRO A 171 1.47 -0.07 4.50
CA PRO A 171 2.71 -0.81 4.20
C PRO A 171 3.47 -0.22 3.01
N VAL A 172 4.80 -0.28 3.06
CA VAL A 172 5.67 0.03 1.91
C VAL A 172 5.70 -1.18 0.99
N VAL A 173 5.72 -0.96 -0.33
CA VAL A 173 5.86 -2.07 -1.28
C VAL A 173 7.15 -1.88 -2.06
N VAL A 174 7.98 -2.92 -2.06
CA VAL A 174 9.27 -2.97 -2.74
C VAL A 174 9.37 -4.24 -3.58
N THR A 175 10.23 -4.22 -4.58
CA THR A 175 10.60 -5.39 -5.36
C THR A 175 11.73 -6.17 -4.70
N GLY A 176 11.88 -7.45 -5.06
CA GLY A 176 13.03 -8.27 -4.66
C GLY A 176 14.36 -7.64 -5.06
N GLU A 177 14.43 -7.00 -6.23
CA GLU A 177 15.62 -6.26 -6.69
C GLU A 177 15.92 -5.06 -5.79
N GLU A 178 14.91 -4.28 -5.39
CA GLU A 178 15.12 -3.10 -4.56
C GLU A 178 15.62 -3.43 -3.15
N ILE A 179 15.22 -4.58 -2.60
CA ILE A 179 15.53 -5.03 -1.23
C ILE A 179 16.76 -5.96 -1.18
N ALA A 180 17.32 -6.36 -2.32
CA ALA A 180 18.48 -7.25 -2.39
C ALA A 180 19.67 -6.67 -1.60
N GLY A 181 20.28 -7.49 -0.73
CA GLY A 181 21.38 -7.08 0.16
C GLY A 181 20.95 -6.28 1.40
N TYR A 182 19.65 -6.00 1.57
CA TYR A 182 19.09 -5.33 2.75
C TYR A 182 18.17 -6.21 3.58
N TYR A 183 17.82 -7.38 3.05
CA TYR A 183 16.92 -8.34 3.68
C TYR A 183 17.27 -9.76 3.23
N ASP A 184 17.68 -10.58 4.19
CA ASP A 184 17.92 -12.00 3.99
C ASP A 184 16.69 -12.76 4.50
N ALA A 185 15.72 -12.98 3.61
CA ALA A 185 14.60 -13.87 3.92
C ALA A 185 15.09 -15.33 3.91
N PRO A 186 14.66 -16.16 4.89
CA PRO A 186 14.79 -17.60 4.74
C PRO A 186 14.00 -18.06 3.51
N VAL A 187 14.59 -18.98 2.74
CA VAL A 187 13.88 -19.65 1.64
C VAL A 187 12.80 -20.53 2.26
N THR A 188 11.54 -20.24 1.98
CA THR A 188 10.39 -21.00 2.51
C THR A 188 9.96 -22.13 1.56
N LYS A 189 10.47 -22.13 0.33
CA LYS A 189 10.23 -23.19 -0.65
C LYS A 189 10.80 -24.52 -0.19
N GLY A 190 9.91 -25.44 0.14
CA GLY A 190 10.25 -26.79 0.59
C GLY A 190 10.14 -27.01 2.10
N GLU A 191 10.03 -25.94 2.90
CA GLU A 191 9.72 -26.03 4.35
C GLU A 191 8.20 -26.20 4.55
N TRP A 192 7.67 -27.32 4.09
CA TRP A 192 6.30 -27.72 4.36
C TRP A 192 6.21 -28.30 5.78
N SER A 193 5.86 -27.49 6.76
CA SER A 193 5.22 -28.06 7.96
C SER A 193 3.77 -28.38 7.59
N LYS A 194 3.41 -29.66 7.64
CA LYS A 194 2.01 -30.13 7.56
C LYS A 194 1.15 -29.30 8.53
N PRO A 195 -0.16 -29.10 8.23
CA PRO A 195 -1.05 -28.45 9.18
C PRO A 195 -1.04 -29.24 10.50
N THR A 196 -0.52 -28.64 11.56
CA THR A 196 -0.60 -29.18 12.91
C THR A 196 -2.02 -28.94 13.42
N VAL A 197 -2.92 -29.89 13.14
CA VAL A 197 -4.20 -29.94 13.85
C VAL A 197 -3.87 -30.37 15.27
N ALA A 198 -3.88 -29.44 16.22
CA ALA A 198 -3.82 -29.76 17.64
C ALA A 198 -5.13 -30.48 18.01
N TYR A 199 -5.12 -31.81 17.97
CA TYR A 199 -6.06 -32.60 18.74
C TYR A 199 -5.52 -32.68 20.17
N GLY A 200 -6.17 -31.94 21.07
CA GLY A 200 -5.94 -31.96 22.51
C GLY A 200 -7.15 -31.37 23.21
#